data_AF-A0A9E7B6E6-F1
#
_entry.id   AF-A0A9E7B6E6-F1
#
_cell.length_a   1.000
_cell.length_b   1.000
_cell.length_c   1.000
_cell.angle_alpha   90.00
_cell.angle_beta   90.00
_cell.angle_gamma   90.00
#
_symmetry.space_group_name_H-M   'P 1'
#
loop_
_entity.id
_entity.type
_entity.pdbx_description
1 polymer ?
#
loop_
_entity_poly.entity_id
_entity_poly.type
_entity_poly.pdbx_seq_one_letter_code
_entity_poly.pdbx_strand_id
1 'polypeptide(L)'
;MDIKKLKKTHPQLLEYMKANGFGSVAIGGVRVMLRRLFDYEGKYTSYNDFYKKFISREGLEGSTRRLCYYRTSVRTIQGFDEFNHFPNRLKFAPVQYRECSYNHLNPTFKGIVDHYKQVASKECKSEKSIRVE
;
A
#
# COMPACT_ATOMS: atom_id res chain seq x y z
N MET A 1 -5.55 -8.50 9.28
CA MET A 1 -5.41 -7.46 10.32
C MET A 1 -5.42 -8.06 11.71
N ASP A 2 -4.28 -8.01 12.41
CA ASP A 2 -4.15 -8.41 13.82
C ASP A 2 -3.77 -7.17 14.67
N ILE A 3 -4.77 -6.56 15.30
CA ILE A 3 -4.57 -5.32 16.08
C ILE A 3 -3.69 -5.54 17.31
N LYS A 4 -3.76 -6.72 17.94
CA LYS A 4 -2.97 -7.04 19.12
C LYS A 4 -1.49 -7.17 18.77
N LYS A 5 -1.19 -7.83 17.65
CA LYS A 5 0.17 -7.87 17.07
C LYS A 5 0.63 -6.45 16.72
N LEU A 6 -0.18 -5.69 15.99
CA LEU A 6 0.17 -4.34 15.54
C LEU A 6 0.46 -3.38 16.69
N LYS A 7 -0.28 -3.45 17.80
CA LYS A 7 0.00 -2.65 19.01
C LYS A 7 1.41 -2.87 19.56
N LYS A 8 1.97 -4.08 19.41
CA LYS A 8 3.35 -4.39 19.84
C LYS A 8 4.39 -4.00 18.80
N THR A 9 4.09 -4.19 17.51
CA THR A 9 5.08 -4.04 16.42
C THR A 9 5.13 -2.63 15.84
N HIS A 10 4.07 -1.82 15.94
CA HIS A 10 4.02 -0.48 15.34
C HIS A 10 5.16 0.48 15.73
N PRO A 11 5.83 0.41 16.90
CA PRO A 11 6.97 1.27 17.18
C PRO A 11 8.12 1.04 16.19
N GLN A 12 8.31 -0.20 15.72
CA GLN A 12 9.33 -0.54 14.72
C GLN A 12 9.09 0.19 13.39
N LEU A 13 7.83 0.27 12.95
CA LEU A 13 7.45 1.03 11.77
C LEU A 13 7.79 2.53 11.92
N LEU A 14 7.46 3.11 13.07
CA LEU A 14 7.70 4.54 13.32
C LEU A 14 9.20 4.86 13.42
N GLU A 15 9.98 3.99 14.07
CA GLU A 15 11.44 4.13 14.14
C GLU A 15 12.09 3.98 12.76
N TYR A 16 11.66 3.00 11.96
CA TYR A 16 12.12 2.85 10.58
C TYR A 16 11.85 4.12 9.76
N MET A 17 10.65 4.69 9.85
CA MET A 17 10.30 5.90 9.11
C MET A 17 11.16 7.09 9.53
N LYS A 18 11.47 7.24 10.82
CA LYS A 18 12.39 8.29 11.29
C LYS A 18 13.80 8.06 10.74
N ALA A 19 14.34 6.85 10.89
CA ALA A 19 15.69 6.50 10.47
C ALA A 19 15.90 6.67 8.96
N ASN A 20 14.86 6.44 8.15
CA ASN A 20 14.91 6.59 6.69
C ASN A 20 14.52 7.99 6.21
N GLY A 21 14.45 8.98 7.10
CA GLY A 21 14.26 10.39 6.75
C GLY A 21 12.89 10.70 6.16
N PHE A 22 11.82 10.06 6.67
CA PHE A 22 10.45 10.46 6.34
C PHE A 22 10.09 11.78 7.02
N GLY A 23 9.35 12.63 6.31
CA GLY A 23 8.90 13.92 6.85
C GLY A 23 7.88 13.77 7.99
N SER A 24 7.80 14.79 8.84
CA SER A 24 6.90 14.86 10.00
C SER A 24 5.43 14.65 9.63
N VAL A 25 4.99 15.15 8.48
CA VAL A 25 3.62 14.98 7.97
C VAL A 25 3.29 13.52 7.67
N ALA A 26 4.22 12.78 7.03
CA ALA A 26 4.03 11.37 6.71
C ALA A 26 3.99 10.50 7.97
N ILE A 27 4.93 10.73 8.89
CA ILE A 27 4.98 10.05 10.20
C ILE A 27 3.72 10.40 11.02
N GLY A 28 3.31 11.66 11.01
CA GLY A 28 2.11 12.14 11.70
C GLY A 28 0.83 11.48 11.17
N GLY A 29 0.70 11.36 9.85
CA GLY A 29 -0.41 10.66 9.21
C GLY A 29 -0.52 9.20 9.67
N VAL A 30 0.60 8.47 9.69
CA VAL A 30 0.65 7.09 10.18
C VAL A 30 0.27 7.01 11.67
N ARG A 31 0.80 7.90 12.52
CA ARG A 31 0.44 7.93 13.96
C ARG A 31 -1.05 8.18 14.19
N VAL A 32 -1.65 9.12 13.45
CA VAL A 32 -3.08 9.44 13.58
C VAL A 32 -3.93 8.22 13.17
N MET A 33 -3.56 7.55 12.06
CA MET A 33 -4.28 6.36 11.63
C MET A 33 -4.13 5.19 12.60
N LEU A 34 -2.92 4.94 13.12
CA LEU A 34 -2.69 3.92 14.15
C LEU A 34 -3.54 4.17 15.40
N ARG A 35 -3.57 5.41 15.91
CA ARG A 35 -4.40 5.77 17.07
C ARG A 35 -5.87 5.46 16.81
N ARG A 36 -6.42 5.95 15.70
CA ARG A 36 -7.82 5.70 15.33
C ARG A 36 -8.12 4.22 15.15
N LEU A 37 -7.20 3.45 14.60
CA LEU A 37 -7.33 2.01 14.41
C LEU A 37 -7.35 1.27 15.76
N PHE A 38 -6.58 1.76 16.75
CA PHE A 38 -6.57 1.22 18.11
C PHE A 38 -7.79 1.62 18.94
N ASP A 39 -8.28 2.85 18.81
CA ASP A 39 -9.46 3.37 19.53
C ASP A 39 -10.76 2.62 19.16
N TYR A 40 -10.79 2.07 17.95
CA TYR A 40 -11.95 1.37 17.39
C TYR A 40 -11.63 -0.10 17.07
N GLU A 41 -10.76 -0.71 17.89
CA GLU A 41 -10.44 -2.14 17.82
C GLU A 41 -11.73 -2.98 17.81
N GLY A 42 -11.79 -3.97 16.91
CA GLY A 42 -12.96 -4.85 16.74
C GLY A 42 -14.11 -4.31 15.90
N LYS A 43 -14.11 -3.01 15.51
CA LYS A 43 -15.17 -2.43 14.66
C LYS A 43 -14.94 -2.58 13.15
N TYR A 44 -13.77 -3.09 12.76
CA TYR A 44 -13.34 -3.20 11.38
C TYR A 44 -12.85 -4.61 11.05
N THR A 45 -13.24 -5.10 9.88
CA THR A 45 -12.84 -6.45 9.40
C THR A 45 -11.55 -6.41 8.57
N SER A 46 -11.22 -5.26 7.99
CA SER A 46 -10.01 -5.06 7.17
C SER A 46 -9.57 -3.59 7.18
N TYR A 47 -8.34 -3.33 6.75
CA TYR A 47 -7.84 -1.96 6.52
C TYR A 47 -8.67 -1.17 5.50
N ASN A 48 -9.26 -1.85 4.51
CA ASN A 48 -10.12 -1.22 3.52
C ASN A 48 -11.48 -0.84 4.12
N ASP A 49 -12.05 -1.72 4.95
CA ASP A 49 -13.27 -1.43 5.73
C ASP A 49 -13.05 -0.25 6.68
N PHE A 50 -11.92 -0.25 7.40
CA PHE A 50 -11.48 0.88 8.23
C PHE A 50 -11.45 2.20 7.44
N TYR A 51 -10.77 2.21 6.29
CA TYR A 51 -10.64 3.42 5.47
C TYR A 51 -11.99 3.91 4.94
N LYS A 52 -12.86 3.02 4.47
CA LYS A 52 -14.21 3.38 3.99
C LYS A 52 -15.07 4.00 5.10
N LYS A 53 -15.14 3.34 6.26
CA LYS A 53 -15.89 3.84 7.42
C LYS A 53 -15.31 5.14 7.96
N PHE A 54 -13.98 5.30 7.92
CA PHE A 54 -13.30 6.54 8.28
C PHE A 54 -13.73 7.70 7.36
N ILE A 55 -13.71 7.51 6.04
CA ILE A 55 -14.08 8.57 5.09
C ILE A 55 -15.52 9.01 5.30
N SER A 56 -16.42 8.03 5.38
CA SER A 56 -17.85 8.28 5.56
C SER A 56 -18.12 9.03 6.87
N ARG A 57 -17.48 8.62 7.98
CA ARG A 57 -17.66 9.28 9.29
C ARG A 57 -17.13 10.71 9.33
N GLU A 58 -16.03 10.99 8.66
CA GLU A 58 -15.43 12.33 8.64
C GLU A 58 -16.11 13.25 7.60
N GLY A 59 -17.12 12.76 6.87
CA GLY A 59 -17.78 13.51 5.80
C GLY A 59 -16.81 13.88 4.66
N LEU A 60 -15.74 13.10 4.46
CA LEU A 60 -14.69 13.39 3.50
C LEU A 60 -15.01 12.79 2.11
N GLU A 61 -16.25 12.90 1.68
CA GLU A 61 -16.69 12.37 0.38
C GLU A 61 -16.23 13.30 -0.75
N GLY A 62 -15.45 12.77 -1.71
CA GLY A 62 -14.83 13.54 -2.80
C GLY A 62 -13.37 13.15 -3.05
N SER A 63 -12.70 13.78 -4.03
CA SER A 63 -11.28 13.54 -4.30
C SER A 63 -10.44 14.73 -3.80
N THR A 64 -10.06 14.71 -2.53
CA THR A 64 -9.18 15.72 -1.95
C THR A 64 -7.76 15.19 -1.77
N ARG A 65 -6.76 16.06 -1.94
CA ARG A 65 -5.34 15.73 -1.68
C ARG A 65 -5.13 15.12 -0.28
N ARG A 66 -5.95 15.50 0.69
CA ARG A 66 -5.96 14.99 2.07
C ARG A 66 -6.32 13.50 2.15
N LEU A 67 -7.27 13.04 1.34
CA LEU A 67 -7.62 11.62 1.26
C LEU A 67 -6.48 10.77 0.72
N CYS A 68 -5.72 11.28 -0.25
CA CYS A 68 -4.53 10.60 -0.74
C CYS A 68 -3.55 10.34 0.40
N TYR A 69 -3.30 11.32 1.27
CA TYR A 69 -2.40 11.15 2.42
C TYR A 69 -2.93 10.13 3.45
N TYR A 70 -4.23 10.17 3.75
CA TYR A 70 -4.84 9.18 4.66
C TYR A 70 -4.81 7.77 4.09
N ARG A 71 -5.14 7.63 2.81
CA ARG A 71 -5.04 6.36 2.10
C ARG A 71 -3.62 5.81 2.15
N THR A 72 -2.62 6.64 1.87
CA THR A 72 -1.21 6.23 1.93
C THR A 72 -0.80 5.82 3.35
N SER A 73 -1.26 6.54 4.36
CA SER A 73 -0.98 6.20 5.76
C SER A 73 -1.56 4.84 6.14
N VAL A 74 -2.83 4.58 5.81
CA VAL A 74 -3.49 3.29 6.04
C VAL A 74 -2.78 2.16 5.29
N ARG A 75 -2.38 2.39 4.03
CA ARG A 75 -1.67 1.40 3.22
C ARG A 75 -0.27 1.11 3.72
N THR A 76 0.40 2.11 4.29
CA THR A 76 1.71 1.93 4.96
C THR A 76 1.56 1.00 6.16
N ILE A 77 0.54 1.20 6.98
CA ILE A 77 0.25 0.34 8.14
C ILE A 77 -0.09 -1.08 7.67
N GLN A 78 -0.94 -1.22 6.65
CA GLN A 78 -1.30 -2.51 6.08
C GLN A 78 -0.06 -3.27 5.54
N GLY A 79 0.79 -2.57 4.78
CA GLY A 79 2.05 -3.11 4.25
C GLY A 79 2.91 -3.72 5.34
N PHE A 80 3.05 -2.99 6.44
CA PHE A 80 3.81 -3.42 7.60
C PHE A 80 3.16 -4.58 8.35
N ASP A 81 1.86 -4.52 8.63
CA ASP A 81 1.16 -5.52 9.45
C ASP A 81 1.00 -6.88 8.75
N GLU A 82 0.51 -6.84 7.51
CA GLU A 82 0.10 -8.03 6.76
C GLU A 82 1.26 -8.65 5.97
N PHE A 83 2.21 -7.83 5.53
CA PHE A 83 3.29 -8.27 4.65
C PHE A 83 4.68 -8.09 5.25
N ASN A 84 4.81 -7.59 6.50
CA ASN A 84 6.09 -7.24 7.12
C ASN A 84 6.95 -6.30 6.24
N HIS A 85 6.30 -5.44 5.44
CA HIS A 85 6.97 -4.54 4.51
C HIS A 85 7.03 -3.12 5.05
N PHE A 86 8.25 -2.57 5.11
CA PHE A 86 8.46 -1.17 5.45
C PHE A 86 8.19 -0.25 4.25
N PRO A 87 7.71 0.99 4.49
CA PRO A 87 7.41 1.93 3.41
C PRO A 87 8.69 2.36 2.68
N ASN A 88 8.62 2.48 1.36
CA ASN A 88 9.71 3.04 0.57
C ASN A 88 9.48 4.55 0.34
N ARG A 89 10.47 5.38 0.69
CA ARG A 89 10.38 6.85 0.56
C ARG A 89 10.24 7.32 -0.89
N LEU A 90 10.84 6.60 -1.85
CA LEU A 90 10.89 6.98 -3.27
C LEU A 90 9.67 6.51 -4.06
N LYS A 91 9.03 5.42 -3.63
CA LYS A 91 7.81 4.90 -4.24
C LYS A 91 6.61 5.32 -3.38
N PHE A 92 6.21 6.59 -3.51
CA PHE A 92 5.00 7.14 -2.89
C PHE A 92 3.70 6.67 -3.56
N ALA A 93 3.76 5.66 -4.43
CA ALA A 93 2.58 4.89 -4.73
C ALA A 93 2.34 3.99 -3.51
N PRO A 94 1.11 3.87 -2.97
CA PRO A 94 0.80 2.68 -2.19
C PRO A 94 1.33 1.52 -3.01
N VAL A 95 2.13 0.63 -2.40
CA VAL A 95 2.39 -0.66 -3.03
C VAL A 95 1.03 -1.32 -3.03
N GLN A 96 0.22 -0.95 -4.02
CA GLN A 96 -0.89 -1.74 -4.45
C GLN A 96 -0.13 -2.94 -4.97
N TYR A 97 0.05 -3.93 -4.10
CA TYR A 97 0.05 -5.31 -4.51
C TYR A 97 -1.34 -5.51 -5.15
N ARG A 98 -1.51 -4.92 -6.34
CA ARG A 98 -2.54 -5.32 -7.26
C ARG A 98 -2.13 -6.73 -7.58
N GLU A 99 -3.07 -7.66 -7.44
CA GLU A 99 -2.92 -8.91 -8.14
C GLU A 99 -2.52 -8.59 -9.58
N CYS A 100 -1.44 -9.23 -10.04
CA CYS A 100 -0.87 -8.92 -11.34
C CYS A 100 -2.02 -8.97 -12.36
N SER A 101 -2.32 -7.83 -12.99
CA SER A 101 -3.48 -7.72 -13.89
C SER A 101 -3.34 -8.67 -15.10
N TYR A 102 -2.12 -9.13 -15.36
CA TYR A 102 -1.80 -10.20 -16.28
C TYR A 102 -2.57 -11.51 -15.99
N ASN A 103 -2.78 -11.87 -14.72
CA ASN A 103 -3.53 -13.09 -14.36
C ASN A 103 -5.03 -12.98 -14.67
N HIS A 104 -5.53 -11.76 -14.87
CA HIS A 104 -6.91 -11.47 -15.24
C HIS A 104 -7.10 -11.31 -16.75
N LEU A 105 -6.02 -11.41 -17.54
CA LEU A 105 -6.12 -11.35 -19.00
C LEU A 105 -6.75 -12.63 -19.54
N ASN A 106 -7.56 -12.48 -20.60
CA ASN A 106 -8.02 -13.64 -21.36
C ASN A 106 -6.82 -14.32 -22.06
N PRO A 107 -6.98 -15.59 -22.50
CA PRO A 107 -5.87 -16.36 -23.08
C PRO A 107 -5.20 -15.68 -24.28
N THR A 108 -5.98 -14.99 -25.12
CA THR A 108 -5.48 -14.29 -26.31
C THR A 108 -4.55 -13.13 -25.95
N PHE A 109 -4.98 -12.24 -25.05
CA PHE A 109 -4.14 -11.13 -24.60
C PHE A 109 -2.92 -11.61 -23.81
N LYS A 110 -3.08 -12.70 -23.06
CA LYS A 110 -1.98 -13.35 -22.35
C LYS A 110 -0.90 -13.81 -23.34
N GLY A 111 -1.30 -14.48 -24.41
CA GLY A 111 -0.39 -14.94 -25.48
C GLY A 111 0.34 -13.80 -26.19
N ILE A 112 -0.32 -12.67 -26.44
CA ILE A 112 0.32 -11.47 -27.05
C ILE A 112 1.42 -10.92 -26.13
N VAL A 113 1.13 -10.80 -24.83
CA VAL A 113 2.10 -10.30 -23.84
C VAL A 113 3.29 -11.27 -23.71
N ASP A 114 3.05 -12.58 -23.74
CA ASP A 114 4.12 -13.59 -23.68
C ASP A 114 5.00 -13.58 -24.91
N HIS A 115 4.40 -13.45 -26.10
CA HIS A 115 5.14 -13.30 -27.34
C HIS A 115 6.02 -12.05 -27.31
N TYR A 116 5.48 -10.91 -26.87
CA TYR A 116 6.26 -9.68 -26.70
C TYR A 116 7.46 -9.89 -25.75
N LYS A 117 7.25 -10.54 -24.60
CA LYS A 117 8.34 -10.84 -23.65
C LYS A 117 9.44 -11.70 -24.28
N GLN A 118 9.06 -12.73 -25.02
CA GLN A 118 10.01 -13.62 -25.70
C GLN A 118 10.83 -12.87 -26.75
N VAL A 119 10.20 -12.02 -27.56
CA VAL A 119 10.89 -11.21 -28.57
C VAL A 119 11.79 -10.16 -27.92
N ALA A 120 11.28 -9.42 -26.93
CA ALA A 120 12.03 -8.37 -26.23
C ALA A 120 13.27 -8.91 -25.49
N SER A 121 13.17 -10.12 -24.93
CA SER A 121 14.29 -10.81 -24.29
C SER A 121 15.38 -11.20 -25.30
N LYS A 122 14.99 -11.63 -26.51
CA LYS A 122 15.93 -11.94 -27.60
C LYS A 122 16.60 -10.68 -28.18
N GLU A 123 15.90 -9.55 -28.19
CA GLU A 123 16.44 -8.25 -28.68
C GLU A 123 17.34 -7.52 -27.66
N CYS A 124 17.77 -8.17 -26.58
CA CYS A 124 18.63 -7.59 -25.53
C CYS A 124 18.04 -6.32 -24.87
N LYS A 125 16.71 -6.18 -24.83
CA LYS A 125 16.08 -5.10 -24.05
C LYS A 125 16.31 -5.36 -22.57
N SER A 126 16.62 -4.30 -21.80
CA SER A 126 16.92 -4.45 -20.38
C SER A 126 15.72 -5.05 -19.63
N GLU A 127 15.96 -5.90 -18.63
CA GLU A 127 14.90 -6.49 -17.80
C GLU A 127 13.96 -5.44 -17.20
N LYS A 128 14.47 -4.23 -16.92
CA LYS A 128 13.68 -3.10 -16.41
C LYS A 128 12.63 -2.63 -17.41
N SER A 129 12.90 -2.77 -18.71
CA SER A 129 12.00 -2.40 -19.81
C SER A 129 10.96 -3.48 -20.11
N ILE A 130 11.16 -4.70 -19.60
CA ILE A 130 10.28 -5.87 -19.83
C ILE A 130 9.29 -6.05 -18.65
N ARG A 131 9.37 -5.21 -17.61
CA ARG A 131 8.59 -5.40 -16.37
C ARG A 131 7.07 -5.28 -16.58
N VAL A 132 6.39 -6.34 -16.15
CA VAL A 132 5.02 -6.32 -15.65
C VAL A 132 5.09 -6.99 -14.27
N GLU A 133 5.37 -6.20 -13.23
CA GLU A 133 5.09 -6.57 -11.83
C GLU A 133 3.74 -5.95 -11.46
#